data_AF-A0A3D4CZD4-F1
#
_entry.id   AF-A0A3D4CZD4-F1
#
_cell.length_a   1.000
_cell.length_b   1.000
_cell.length_c   1.000
_cell.angle_alpha   90.00
_cell.angle_beta   90.00
_cell.angle_gamma   90.00
#
_symmetry.space_group_name_H-M   'P 1'
#
loop_
_entity.id
_entity.type
_entity.pdbx_description
1 polymer ?
#
loop_
_entity_poly.entity_id
_entity_poly.type
_entity_poly.pdbx_seq_one_letter_code
_entity_poly.pdbx_strand_id
1 'polypeptide(L)'
;MRWLALAAFLGVISCSSIENTLGFRQYHLRSLTLESEMNAPRAEQLRRFHGAVTAAEKRDRLGYYYSVQWNGPADEASEPVRIVFRYRQAATGSAIREIVTKAPAALQGMAEFRVTGPAYLEGGRVLSWHLGYYRGERLVETKQSYLWE
;
A
#
# COMPACT_ATOMS: atom_id res chain seq x y z
N MET A 1 66.97 0.32 -7.15
CA MET A 1 65.78 0.17 -8.01
C MET A 1 64.57 -0.14 -7.13
N ARG A 2 63.70 0.85 -6.86
CA ARG A 2 62.47 0.68 -6.06
C ARG A 2 61.33 0.33 -7.01
N TRP A 3 60.71 -0.83 -6.85
CA TRP A 3 59.50 -1.21 -7.60
C TRP A 3 58.27 -0.93 -6.72
N LEU A 4 57.44 0.01 -7.15
CA LEU A 4 56.12 0.28 -6.56
C LEU A 4 55.10 -0.63 -7.24
N ALA A 5 54.54 -1.58 -6.50
CA ALA A 5 53.35 -2.31 -6.92
C ALA A 5 52.12 -1.49 -6.53
N LEU A 6 51.43 -0.91 -7.51
CA LEU A 6 50.10 -0.34 -7.32
C LEU A 6 49.07 -1.47 -7.49
N ALA A 7 48.46 -1.91 -6.39
CA ALA A 7 47.29 -2.78 -6.43
C ALA A 7 46.05 -1.93 -6.77
N ALA A 8 45.52 -2.11 -7.98
CA ALA A 8 44.25 -1.51 -8.39
C ALA A 8 43.09 -2.27 -7.73
N PHE A 9 42.54 -1.69 -6.66
CA PHE A 9 41.26 -2.13 -6.09
C PHE A 9 40.12 -1.69 -7.01
N LEU A 10 39.70 -2.60 -7.90
CA LEU A 10 38.44 -2.48 -8.65
C LEU A 10 37.27 -2.72 -7.69
N GLY A 11 36.75 -1.64 -7.11
CA GLY A 11 35.51 -1.66 -6.34
C GLY A 11 34.32 -1.93 -7.26
N VAL A 12 33.84 -3.17 -7.27
CA VAL A 12 32.52 -3.51 -7.82
C VAL A 12 31.45 -2.86 -6.92
N ILE A 13 30.86 -1.78 -7.41
CA ILE A 13 29.65 -1.19 -6.84
C ILE A 13 28.52 -2.19 -7.13
N SER A 14 28.32 -3.14 -6.21
CA SER A 14 27.14 -4.00 -6.23
C SER A 14 25.96 -3.13 -5.82
N CYS A 15 25.04 -2.88 -6.75
CA CYS A 15 23.71 -2.41 -6.41
C CYS A 15 23.00 -3.55 -5.65
N SER A 16 23.22 -3.67 -4.34
CA SER A 16 22.28 -4.42 -3.51
C SER A 16 21.02 -3.55 -3.44
N SER A 17 20.03 -3.84 -4.30
CA SER A 17 18.69 -3.32 -4.08
C SER A 17 18.26 -3.80 -2.70
N ILE A 18 18.06 -2.88 -1.76
CA ILE A 18 17.41 -3.20 -0.49
C ILE A 18 16.04 -3.75 -0.87
N GLU A 19 15.83 -5.05 -0.70
CA GLU A 19 14.53 -5.66 -0.92
C GLU A 19 13.56 -5.08 0.11
N ASN A 20 12.68 -4.20 -0.34
CA ASN A 20 11.63 -3.67 0.53
C ASN A 20 10.71 -4.83 0.92
N THR A 21 10.52 -5.03 2.23
CA THR A 21 9.66 -6.11 2.74
C THR A 21 8.17 -5.82 2.52
N LEU A 22 7.83 -4.56 2.21
CA LEU A 22 6.46 -4.09 2.02
C LEU A 22 6.29 -3.36 0.68
N GLY A 23 5.53 -3.96 -0.23
CA GLY A 23 4.99 -3.31 -1.44
C GLY A 23 3.68 -2.60 -1.13
N PHE A 24 3.54 -1.36 -1.61
CA PHE A 24 2.35 -0.55 -1.39
C PHE A 24 1.91 0.17 -2.67
N ARG A 25 0.64 0.04 -3.02
CA ARG A 25 0.02 0.73 -4.16
C ARG A 25 -1.27 1.41 -3.73
N GLN A 26 -1.40 2.68 -4.09
CA GLN A 26 -2.63 3.45 -3.91
C GLN A 26 -3.33 3.65 -5.26
N TYR A 27 -4.66 3.54 -5.25
CA TYR A 27 -5.51 3.88 -6.38
C TYR A 27 -6.76 4.63 -5.91
N HIS A 28 -7.16 5.68 -6.64
CA HIS A 28 -8.32 6.50 -6.31
C HIS A 28 -9.34 6.46 -7.46
N LEU A 29 -10.48 5.81 -7.21
CA LEU A 29 -11.60 5.78 -8.13
C LEU A 29 -12.52 6.98 -7.85
N ARG A 30 -12.29 8.08 -8.56
CA ARG A 30 -12.94 9.37 -8.32
C ARG A 30 -14.28 9.58 -9.04
N SER A 31 -14.50 8.88 -10.14
CA SER A 31 -15.63 9.14 -11.03
C SER A 31 -16.22 7.85 -11.60
N LEU A 32 -17.50 7.91 -11.96
CA LEU A 32 -18.22 6.88 -12.72
C LEU A 32 -17.83 6.88 -14.20
N THR A 33 -17.28 7.99 -14.68
CA THR A 33 -16.78 8.11 -16.05
C THR A 33 -15.47 7.34 -16.17
N LEU A 34 -15.45 6.40 -17.11
CA LEU A 34 -14.24 5.67 -17.47
C LEU A 34 -13.31 6.54 -18.29
N GLU A 35 -12.00 6.33 -18.15
CA GLU A 35 -10.99 6.86 -19.05
C GLU A 35 -11.29 6.45 -20.49
N SER A 36 -11.16 7.36 -21.46
CA SER A 36 -11.54 7.11 -22.86
C SER A 36 -10.62 6.06 -23.52
N GLU A 37 -9.33 6.15 -23.24
CA GLU A 37 -8.31 5.28 -23.82
C GLU A 37 -8.24 3.92 -23.12
N MET A 38 -8.01 2.87 -23.89
CA MET A 38 -7.74 1.55 -23.31
C MET A 38 -6.31 1.52 -22.73
N ASN A 39 -6.21 1.79 -21.43
CA ASN A 39 -4.95 1.85 -20.70
C ASN A 39 -5.07 1.21 -19.31
N ALA A 40 -3.96 1.17 -18.55
CA ALA A 40 -3.94 0.58 -17.22
C ALA A 40 -4.95 1.22 -16.25
N PRO A 41 -5.11 2.57 -16.18
CA PRO A 41 -6.19 3.19 -15.42
C PRO A 41 -7.59 2.69 -15.80
N ARG A 42 -7.94 2.64 -17.10
CA ARG A 42 -9.24 2.15 -17.56
C ARG A 42 -9.46 0.70 -17.15
N ALA A 43 -8.46 -0.16 -17.33
CA ALA A 43 -8.53 -1.56 -16.93
C ALA A 43 -8.78 -1.69 -15.41
N GLU A 44 -8.12 -0.87 -14.59
CA GLU A 44 -8.36 -0.84 -13.16
C GLU A 44 -9.76 -0.33 -12.81
N GLN A 45 -10.26 0.73 -13.46
CA GLN A 45 -11.64 1.20 -13.28
C GLN A 45 -12.67 0.12 -13.60
N LEU A 46 -12.51 -0.55 -14.75
CA LEU A 46 -13.38 -1.66 -15.17
C LEU A 46 -13.35 -2.79 -14.13
N ARG A 47 -12.17 -3.14 -13.62
CA ARG A 47 -12.03 -4.14 -12.55
C ARG A 47 -12.75 -3.72 -11.28
N ARG A 48 -12.67 -2.45 -10.86
CA ARG A 48 -13.37 -1.96 -9.65
C ARG A 48 -14.88 -1.93 -9.80
N PHE A 49 -15.38 -1.63 -11.01
CA PHE A 49 -16.81 -1.63 -11.31
C PHE A 49 -17.36 -3.00 -11.69
N HIS A 50 -16.51 -4.02 -11.80
CA HIS A 50 -16.96 -5.38 -12.12
C HIS A 50 -18.03 -5.84 -11.13
N GLY A 51 -19.16 -6.31 -11.66
CA GLY A 51 -20.32 -6.76 -10.87
C GLY A 51 -21.22 -5.65 -10.31
N ALA A 52 -20.85 -4.37 -10.45
CA ALA A 52 -21.74 -3.25 -10.14
C ALA A 52 -22.56 -2.86 -11.38
N VAL A 53 -23.86 -3.16 -11.38
CA VAL A 53 -24.75 -2.98 -12.53
C VAL A 53 -25.40 -1.61 -12.48
N THR A 54 -25.96 -1.24 -11.33
CA THR A 54 -26.72 0.00 -11.13
C THR A 54 -25.80 1.21 -10.89
N ALA A 55 -26.34 2.41 -11.10
CA ALA A 55 -25.62 3.65 -10.79
C ALA A 55 -25.28 3.77 -9.29
N ALA A 56 -26.17 3.31 -8.41
CA ALA A 56 -25.95 3.30 -6.96
C ALA A 56 -24.79 2.36 -6.60
N GLU A 57 -24.80 1.12 -7.10
CA GLU A 57 -23.72 0.15 -6.85
C GLU A 57 -22.37 0.68 -7.35
N LYS A 58 -22.32 1.31 -8.52
CA LYS A 58 -21.08 1.91 -9.04
C LYS A 58 -20.65 3.11 -8.18
N ARG A 59 -21.59 3.93 -7.72
CA ARG A 59 -21.32 5.06 -6.82
C ARG A 59 -20.69 4.57 -5.51
N ASP A 60 -21.13 3.41 -5.01
CA ASP A 60 -20.57 2.79 -3.81
C ASP A 60 -19.15 2.21 -4.01
N ARG A 61 -18.70 2.03 -5.25
CA ARG A 61 -17.30 1.68 -5.55
C ARG A 61 -16.37 2.89 -5.54
N LEU A 62 -16.88 4.12 -5.60
CA LEU A 62 -16.02 5.30 -5.58
C LEU A 62 -15.25 5.38 -4.25
N GLY A 63 -13.99 5.81 -4.34
CA GLY A 63 -13.12 6.00 -3.19
C GLY A 63 -11.70 5.47 -3.39
N TYR A 64 -11.01 5.23 -2.28
CA TYR A 64 -9.61 4.84 -2.25
C TYR A 64 -9.44 3.35 -2.02
N TYR A 65 -8.49 2.79 -2.75
CA TYR A 65 -8.05 1.41 -2.64
C TYR A 65 -6.55 1.39 -2.40
N TYR A 66 -6.13 0.67 -1.36
CA TYR A 66 -4.73 0.52 -0.97
C TYR A 66 -4.36 -0.95 -0.99
N SER A 67 -3.55 -1.34 -1.97
CA SER A 67 -3.05 -2.71 -2.09
C SER A 67 -1.71 -2.81 -1.39
N VAL A 68 -1.60 -3.81 -0.52
CA VAL A 68 -0.39 -4.10 0.26
C VAL A 68 0.06 -5.51 -0.07
N GLN A 69 1.34 -5.66 -0.33
CA GLN A 69 1.99 -6.95 -0.52
C GLN A 69 3.17 -6.99 0.44
N TRP A 70 3.38 -8.10 1.12
CA TRP A 70 4.55 -8.27 1.97
C TRP A 70 5.37 -9.47 1.54
N ASN A 71 6.67 -9.33 1.72
CA ASN A 71 7.68 -10.39 1.72
C ASN A 71 8.48 -10.18 3.00
N GLY A 72 8.01 -10.80 4.08
CA GLY A 72 8.57 -10.60 5.41
C GLY A 72 9.93 -11.26 5.59
N PRO A 73 10.61 -10.98 6.70
CA PRO A 73 11.90 -11.55 6.99
C PRO A 73 11.76 -13.04 7.35
N ALA A 74 12.70 -13.86 6.87
CA ALA A 74 12.60 -15.32 6.92
C ALA A 74 12.69 -15.90 8.34
N ASP A 75 13.45 -15.25 9.22
CA ASP A 75 13.61 -15.58 10.64
C ASP A 75 12.33 -15.41 11.47
N GLU A 76 11.32 -14.71 10.94
CA GLU A 76 10.02 -14.51 11.58
C GLU A 76 8.85 -15.06 10.76
N ALA A 77 9.12 -16.00 9.85
CA ALA A 77 8.10 -16.59 9.00
C ALA A 77 7.00 -17.34 9.79
N SER A 78 7.31 -17.81 11.01
CA SER A 78 6.38 -18.46 11.93
C SER A 78 5.49 -17.49 12.71
N GLU A 79 5.79 -16.19 12.69
CA GLU A 79 5.00 -15.19 13.39
C GLU A 79 3.79 -14.73 12.55
N PRO A 80 2.63 -14.51 13.18
CA PRO A 80 1.44 -14.03 12.49
C PRO A 80 1.67 -12.61 11.97
N VAL A 81 0.99 -12.28 10.86
CA VAL A 81 1.07 -10.97 10.23
C VAL A 81 -0.06 -10.09 10.72
N ARG A 82 0.28 -8.84 11.06
CA ARG A 82 -0.70 -7.79 11.34
C ARG A 82 -0.35 -6.53 10.56
N ILE A 83 -1.28 -6.06 9.75
CA ILE A 83 -1.17 -4.80 9.00
C ILE A 83 -2.15 -3.80 9.59
N VAL A 84 -1.66 -2.64 9.99
CA VAL A 84 -2.47 -1.57 10.60
C VAL A 84 -2.44 -0.36 9.68
N PHE A 85 -3.57 -0.06 9.06
CA PHE A 85 -3.75 1.09 8.18
C PHE A 85 -4.53 2.19 8.90
N ARG A 86 -3.90 3.34 9.10
CA ARG A 86 -4.48 4.52 9.74
C ARG A 86 -4.62 5.64 8.73
N TYR A 87 -5.71 6.40 8.81
CA TYR A 87 -5.95 7.49 7.86
C TYR A 87 -6.84 8.59 8.45
N ARG A 88 -6.72 9.80 7.89
CA ARG A 88 -7.55 10.97 8.18
C ARG A 88 -8.37 11.32 6.94
N GLN A 89 -9.62 11.75 7.11
CA GLN A 89 -10.49 12.18 6.00
C GLN A 89 -10.89 13.64 6.12
N ALA A 90 -11.21 14.25 4.96
CA ALA A 90 -11.52 15.67 4.85
C ALA A 90 -12.67 16.12 5.76
N ALA A 91 -13.72 15.31 5.90
CA ALA A 91 -14.88 15.68 6.72
C ALA A 91 -14.71 15.35 8.21
N THR A 92 -13.66 14.64 8.61
CA THR A 92 -13.49 14.16 10.00
C THR A 92 -12.45 14.95 10.80
N GLY A 93 -11.95 16.07 10.26
CA GLY A 93 -10.93 16.89 10.91
C GLY A 93 -9.68 16.08 11.25
N SER A 94 -9.25 16.16 12.52
CA SER A 94 -8.03 15.47 13.01
C SER A 94 -8.27 14.02 13.42
N ALA A 95 -9.50 13.51 13.34
CA ALA A 95 -9.82 12.14 13.76
C ALA A 95 -9.08 11.11 12.89
N ILE A 96 -8.41 10.17 13.55
CA ILE A 96 -7.74 9.04 12.90
C ILE A 96 -8.69 7.85 12.88
N ARG A 97 -8.88 7.30 11.68
CA ARG A 97 -9.57 6.02 11.47
C ARG A 97 -8.53 4.92 11.31
N GLU A 98 -8.90 3.70 11.71
CA GLU A 98 -8.01 2.54 11.64
C GLU A 98 -8.71 1.35 10.97
N ILE A 99 -7.97 0.62 10.14
CA ILE A 99 -8.34 -0.69 9.60
C ILE A 99 -7.20 -1.65 9.90
N VAL A 100 -7.52 -2.78 10.53
CA VAL A 100 -6.54 -3.82 10.89
C VAL A 100 -6.83 -5.08 10.07
N THR A 101 -5.80 -5.60 9.41
CA THR A 101 -5.81 -6.91 8.78
C THR A 101 -4.88 -7.85 9.52
N LYS A 102 -5.37 -9.04 9.86
CA LYS A 102 -4.59 -10.13 10.45
C LYS A 102 -4.51 -11.26 9.43
N ALA A 103 -3.34 -11.85 9.29
CA ALA A 103 -3.12 -13.03 8.47
C ALA A 103 -2.27 -14.05 9.26
N PRO A 104 -2.44 -15.36 8.98
CA PRO A 104 -1.61 -16.38 9.61
C PRO A 104 -0.14 -16.19 9.27
N ALA A 105 0.71 -16.94 9.96
CA ALA A 105 2.13 -17.02 9.68
C ALA A 105 2.38 -17.46 8.23
N ALA A 106 2.94 -16.55 7.44
CA ALA A 106 3.34 -16.80 6.06
C ALA A 106 4.43 -15.81 5.66
N LEU A 107 5.46 -16.24 4.94
CA LEU A 107 6.54 -15.36 4.48
C LEU A 107 5.98 -14.22 3.62
N GLN A 108 5.08 -14.56 2.70
CA GLN A 108 4.50 -13.63 1.73
C GLN A 108 2.98 -13.56 1.87
N GLY A 109 2.40 -12.47 1.39
CA GLY A 109 0.95 -12.33 1.27
C GLY A 109 0.54 -10.96 0.76
N MET A 110 -0.78 -10.78 0.67
CA MET A 110 -1.37 -9.53 0.20
C MET A 110 -2.66 -9.19 0.94
N ALA A 111 -2.95 -7.90 1.00
CA ALA A 111 -4.19 -7.36 1.54
C ALA A 111 -4.64 -6.14 0.72
N GLU A 112 -5.93 -5.82 0.78
CA GLU A 112 -6.46 -4.58 0.21
C GLU A 112 -7.32 -3.85 1.24
N PHE A 113 -6.97 -2.60 1.53
CA PHE A 113 -7.76 -1.68 2.34
C PHE A 113 -8.61 -0.80 1.44
N ARG A 114 -9.85 -0.54 1.86
CA ARG A 114 -10.81 0.24 1.08
C ARG A 114 -11.42 1.34 1.93
N VAL A 115 -11.45 2.54 1.39
CA VAL A 115 -12.24 3.65 1.90
C VAL A 115 -13.16 4.04 0.75
N THR A 116 -14.30 3.36 0.65
CA THR A 116 -15.26 3.48 -0.47
C THR A 116 -16.70 3.59 0.06
N GLY A 117 -17.65 3.81 -0.83
CA GLY A 117 -19.07 3.84 -0.46
C GLY A 117 -19.36 4.91 0.60
N PRO A 118 -20.27 4.66 1.57
CA PRO A 118 -20.64 5.64 2.58
C PRO A 118 -19.44 6.28 3.30
N ALA A 119 -18.42 5.47 3.67
CA ALA A 119 -17.22 5.98 4.32
C ALA A 119 -16.48 7.04 3.49
N TYR A 120 -16.46 6.89 2.16
CA TYR A 120 -15.87 7.87 1.25
C TYR A 120 -16.81 9.01 0.88
N LEU A 121 -18.08 8.69 0.62
CA LEU A 121 -19.08 9.67 0.18
C LEU A 121 -19.41 10.68 1.29
N GLU A 122 -19.42 10.25 2.54
CA GLU A 122 -19.68 11.10 3.71
C GLU A 122 -18.38 11.66 4.31
N GLY A 123 -17.36 10.80 4.45
CA GLY A 123 -16.07 11.20 5.04
C GLY A 123 -15.20 12.05 4.11
N GLY A 124 -15.46 12.01 2.80
CA GLY A 124 -14.68 12.69 1.78
C GLY A 124 -13.32 12.05 1.54
N ARG A 125 -12.43 12.81 0.88
CA ARG A 125 -11.10 12.32 0.48
C ARG A 125 -10.24 11.94 1.68
N VAL A 126 -9.39 10.92 1.52
CA VAL A 126 -8.30 10.65 2.46
C VAL A 126 -7.24 11.74 2.31
N LEU A 127 -6.88 12.39 3.42
CA LEU A 127 -5.90 13.48 3.47
C LEU A 127 -4.49 12.98 3.73
N SER A 128 -4.36 12.08 4.72
CA SER A 128 -3.10 11.47 5.13
C SER A 128 -3.33 10.03 5.56
N TRP A 129 -2.32 9.18 5.41
CA TRP A 129 -2.36 7.80 5.86
C TRP A 129 -1.00 7.30 6.35
N HIS A 130 -1.04 6.28 7.21
CA HIS A 130 0.11 5.53 7.72
C HIS A 130 -0.23 4.05 7.77
N LEU A 131 0.72 3.23 7.34
CA LEU A 131 0.64 1.78 7.33
C LEU A 131 1.77 1.22 8.18
N GLY A 132 1.44 0.40 9.18
CA GLY A 132 2.41 -0.39 9.92
C GLY A 132 2.29 -1.87 9.59
N TYR A 133 3.40 -2.51 9.26
CA TYR A 133 3.50 -3.95 9.07
C TYR A 133 4.18 -4.61 10.27
N TYR A 134 3.49 -5.54 10.91
CA TYR A 134 3.94 -6.23 12.11
C TYR A 134 4.04 -7.75 11.89
N ARG A 135 5.03 -8.34 12.57
CA ARG A 135 5.21 -9.78 12.79
C ARG A 135 5.12 -10.03 14.30
N GLY A 136 4.07 -10.74 14.72
CA GLY A 136 3.72 -10.81 16.14
C GLY A 136 3.55 -9.40 16.73
N GLU A 137 4.38 -9.05 17.70
CA GLU A 137 4.43 -7.72 18.32
C GLU A 137 5.47 -6.77 17.69
N ARG A 138 6.38 -7.28 16.85
CA ARG A 138 7.45 -6.49 16.26
C ARG A 138 6.97 -5.70 15.05
N LEU A 139 7.28 -4.41 15.01
CA LEU A 139 7.14 -3.59 13.81
C LEU A 139 8.28 -3.89 12.83
N VAL A 140 7.92 -4.36 11.63
CA VAL A 140 8.86 -4.69 10.55
C VAL A 140 9.17 -3.47 9.71
N GLU A 141 8.13 -2.82 9.20
CA GLU A 141 8.25 -1.69 8.28
C GLU A 141 7.04 -0.78 8.40
N THR A 142 7.22 0.50 8.09
CA THR A 142 6.12 1.47 7.94
C THR A 142 6.15 2.12 6.57
N LYS A 143 4.98 2.53 6.09
CA LYS A 143 4.84 3.46 4.97
C LYS A 143 3.82 4.52 5.31
N GLN A 144 3.98 5.72 4.77
CA GLN A 144 3.05 6.80 5.03
C GLN A 144 2.96 7.78 3.87
N SER A 145 1.85 8.51 3.79
CA SER A 145 1.73 9.69 2.94
C SER A 145 2.63 10.81 3.46
N TYR A 146 3.03 11.72 2.57
CA TYR A 146 3.83 12.89 2.94
C TYR A 146 3.21 13.75 4.06
N LEU A 147 1.88 13.90 4.08
CA LEU A 147 1.15 14.70 5.05
C LEU A 147 0.86 13.96 6.38
N TRP A 148 1.46 12.80 6.60
CA TRP A 148 1.29 12.07 7.85
C TRP A 148 2.31 12.55 8.89
N GLU A 149 1.78 13.18 9.93
CA GLU A 149 2.44 13.55 11.19
C GLU A 149 1.83 12.78 12.36
#